data_AF-A0A1N6YJN3-F1
#
_entry.id   AF-A0A1N6YJN3-F1
#
_cell.length_a   1.000
_cell.length_b   1.000
_cell.length_c   1.000
_cell.angle_alpha   90.00
_cell.angle_beta   90.00
_cell.angle_gamma   90.00
#
_symmetry.space_group_name_H-M   'P 1'
#
loop_
_entity.id
_entity.type
_entity.pdbx_description
1 polymer ?
#
loop_
_entity_poly.entity_id
_entity_poly.type
_entity_poly.pdbx_seq_one_letter_code
_entity_poly.pdbx_strand_id
1 'polypeptide(L)'
;MTQQQITENWVKPYGDTMNDGRVQLSFTLPVALDENAKEAARQLALEMGLDEPAVVHAEDMGQGFSFCVLYGQCKHRVDLSRIKVAKPEFETLDKDAINALIAEKMGRKMVVVGACIETDAHTVGIDAIMNMKGYNGHKGLESYHEVRAINMGAQVDSEELVARAIEEQADVILVSQVVTQKNIHLDNLTRLSDLLEAEGIRDRVILVVGGPRISHELAKELGYDAGFGTKSYAEDVASFAIHEWTKRHAV
;
A
#
# COMPACT_ATOMS: atom_id res chain seq x y z
N MET A 1 -39.92 21.55 10.93
CA MET A 1 -38.64 21.62 11.67
C MET A 1 -37.57 21.08 10.74
N THR A 2 -36.80 21.99 10.17
CA THR A 2 -35.80 21.73 9.14
C THR A 2 -34.66 20.92 9.74
N GLN A 3 -34.40 19.73 9.19
CA GLN A 3 -33.19 18.97 9.46
C GLN A 3 -32.00 19.86 9.07
N GLN A 4 -31.23 20.29 10.06
CA GLN A 4 -29.92 20.88 9.82
C GLN A 4 -29.06 19.80 9.13
N GLN A 5 -28.82 20.03 7.86
CA GLN A 5 -27.82 19.35 7.05
C GLN A 5 -26.49 19.43 7.81
N ILE A 6 -25.93 18.29 8.21
CA ILE A 6 -24.62 18.23 8.85
C ILE A 6 -23.59 18.62 7.79
N THR A 7 -23.29 19.91 7.71
CA THR A 7 -22.16 20.48 6.98
C THR A 7 -20.95 20.55 7.89
N GLU A 8 -20.60 19.44 8.53
CA GLU A 8 -19.33 19.32 9.23
C GLU A 8 -18.59 18.13 8.61
N ASN A 9 -17.57 18.41 7.81
CA ASN A 9 -16.63 17.41 7.30
C ASN A 9 -15.75 16.81 8.42
N TRP A 10 -16.08 17.06 9.68
CA TRP A 10 -15.36 16.55 10.84
C TRP A 10 -15.95 15.22 11.27
N VAL A 11 -15.12 14.19 11.34
CA VAL A 11 -15.49 12.88 11.86
C VAL A 11 -14.85 12.62 13.22
N LYS A 12 -15.59 11.92 14.07
CA LYS A 12 -15.17 11.46 15.39
C LYS A 12 -15.72 10.05 15.62
N PRO A 13 -15.00 9.15 16.32
CA PRO A 13 -15.55 7.84 16.67
C PRO A 13 -16.88 7.96 17.40
N TYR A 14 -17.75 6.97 17.27
CA TYR A 14 -19.02 6.89 18.00
C TYR A 14 -19.16 5.50 18.65
N GLY A 15 -19.70 5.47 19.86
CA GLY A 15 -20.13 4.24 20.54
C GLY A 15 -21.65 4.15 20.64
N ASP A 16 -22.26 5.11 21.32
CA ASP A 16 -23.71 5.14 21.60
C ASP A 16 -24.41 6.36 20.97
N THR A 17 -23.75 7.52 20.99
CA THR A 17 -24.30 8.79 20.47
C THR A 17 -23.38 9.41 19.44
N MET A 18 -23.97 10.12 18.47
CA MET A 18 -23.21 10.73 17.37
C MET A 18 -22.11 11.66 17.91
N ASN A 19 -20.87 11.43 17.49
CA ASN A 19 -19.68 12.18 17.90
C ASN A 19 -19.32 12.11 19.40
N ASP A 20 -19.73 11.07 20.12
CA ASP A 20 -19.33 10.88 21.53
C ASP A 20 -17.84 10.55 21.74
N GLY A 21 -17.13 10.15 20.68
CA GLY A 21 -15.72 9.80 20.75
C GLY A 21 -15.43 8.46 21.42
N ARG A 22 -16.44 7.66 21.77
CA ARG A 22 -16.22 6.39 22.47
C ARG A 22 -15.43 5.43 21.59
N VAL A 23 -14.34 4.91 22.15
CA VAL A 23 -13.48 3.92 21.51
C VAL A 23 -13.09 2.85 22.52
N GLN A 24 -12.86 1.63 22.00
CA GLN A 24 -12.21 0.55 22.73
C GLN A 24 -10.76 0.47 22.29
N LEU A 25 -9.85 0.36 23.26
CA LEU A 25 -8.43 0.12 23.03
C LEU A 25 -8.01 -1.12 23.83
N SER A 26 -7.17 -1.96 23.24
CA SER A 26 -6.57 -3.10 23.94
C SER A 26 -5.08 -3.19 23.64
N PHE A 27 -4.28 -3.50 24.65
CA PHE A 27 -2.84 -3.70 24.53
C PHE A 27 -2.29 -4.55 25.67
N THR A 28 -1.06 -5.01 25.52
CA THR A 28 -0.33 -5.77 26.53
C THR A 28 0.83 -4.94 27.07
N LEU A 29 0.98 -4.90 28.40
CA LEU A 29 2.12 -4.28 29.08
C LEU A 29 3.12 -5.35 29.53
N PRO A 30 4.44 -5.10 29.42
CA PRO A 30 5.49 -6.01 29.88
C PRO A 30 5.71 -5.89 31.39
N VAL A 31 4.61 -5.90 32.16
CA VAL A 31 4.62 -5.92 33.63
C VAL A 31 3.56 -6.91 34.13
N ALA A 32 3.83 -7.52 35.29
CA ALA A 32 2.88 -8.44 35.93
C ALA A 32 1.55 -7.75 36.22
N LEU A 33 0.45 -8.50 36.19
CA LEU A 33 -0.87 -7.94 36.47
C LEU A 33 -1.00 -7.57 37.95
N ASP A 34 -0.97 -6.27 38.23
CA ASP A 34 -1.30 -5.68 39.52
C ASP A 34 -2.09 -4.37 39.33
N GLU A 35 -2.39 -3.67 40.43
CA GLU A 35 -3.09 -2.38 40.36
C GLU A 35 -2.23 -1.28 39.69
N ASN A 36 -0.90 -1.38 39.76
CA ASN A 36 -0.01 -0.46 39.07
C ASN A 36 -0.08 -0.66 37.55
N ALA A 37 -0.20 -1.91 37.07
CA ALA A 37 -0.36 -2.23 35.66
C ALA A 37 -1.66 -1.64 35.09
N LYS A 38 -2.78 -1.74 35.85
CA LYS A 38 -4.05 -1.12 35.47
C LYS A 38 -3.97 0.40 35.45
N GLU A 39 -3.33 1.01 36.45
CA GLU A 39 -3.13 2.46 36.48
C GLU A 39 -2.19 2.94 35.38
N ALA A 40 -1.12 2.21 35.07
CA ALA A 40 -0.23 2.49 33.95
C ALA A 40 -0.99 2.43 32.61
N ALA A 41 -1.85 1.42 32.41
CA ALA A 41 -2.70 1.33 31.23
C ALA A 41 -3.63 2.54 31.10
N ARG A 42 -4.22 2.99 32.22
CA ARG A 42 -5.08 4.19 32.27
C ARG A 42 -4.29 5.47 31.92
N GLN A 43 -3.08 5.63 32.46
CA GLN A 43 -2.22 6.79 32.18
C GLN A 43 -1.77 6.83 30.72
N LEU A 44 -1.37 5.68 30.16
CA LEU A 44 -1.04 5.59 28.73
C LEU A 44 -2.22 6.00 27.85
N ALA A 45 -3.44 5.57 28.19
CA ALA A 45 -4.64 5.97 27.46
C ALA A 45 -4.90 7.49 27.52
N LEU A 46 -4.65 8.14 28.67
CA LEU A 46 -4.72 9.62 28.77
C LEU A 46 -3.71 10.30 27.84
N GLU A 47 -2.46 9.81 27.82
CA GLU A 47 -1.40 10.36 26.97
C GLU A 47 -1.69 10.15 25.48
N MET A 48 -2.37 9.05 25.13
CA MET A 48 -2.89 8.79 23.77
C MET A 48 -4.08 9.69 23.38
N GLY A 49 -4.58 10.52 24.30
CA GLY A 49 -5.67 11.45 24.03
C GLY A 49 -7.06 10.87 24.22
N LEU A 50 -7.19 9.85 25.07
CA LEU A 50 -8.49 9.34 25.52
C LEU A 50 -8.87 10.01 26.84
N ASP A 51 -9.96 10.76 26.84
CA ASP A 51 -10.56 11.31 28.06
C ASP A 51 -11.37 10.23 28.79
N GLU A 52 -11.42 10.32 30.12
CA GLU A 52 -12.10 9.36 31.00
C GLU A 52 -11.78 7.87 30.70
N PRO A 53 -10.50 7.47 30.53
CA PRO A 53 -10.18 6.09 30.23
C PRO A 53 -10.48 5.20 31.43
N ALA A 54 -11.13 4.07 31.17
CA ALA A 54 -11.50 3.07 32.15
C ALA A 54 -11.05 1.69 31.68
N VAL A 55 -10.23 1.02 32.49
CA VAL A 55 -9.89 -0.39 32.29
C VAL A 55 -11.12 -1.24 32.63
N VAL A 56 -11.68 -1.92 31.63
CA VAL A 56 -12.87 -2.79 31.81
C VAL A 56 -12.51 -4.26 31.94
N HIS A 57 -11.32 -4.63 31.47
CA HIS A 57 -10.81 -5.99 31.56
C HIS A 57 -9.28 -5.97 31.66
N ALA A 58 -8.75 -6.86 32.49
CA ALA A 58 -7.31 -7.11 32.56
C ALA A 58 -7.07 -8.60 32.83
N GLU A 59 -6.08 -9.17 32.15
CA GLU A 59 -5.75 -10.59 32.21
C GLU A 59 -4.23 -10.78 32.33
N ASP A 60 -3.81 -11.71 33.18
CA ASP A 60 -2.40 -12.11 33.29
C ASP A 60 -2.05 -13.04 32.14
N MET A 61 -1.09 -12.61 31.31
CA MET A 61 -0.63 -13.39 30.16
C MET A 61 0.52 -14.35 30.52
N GLY A 62 0.93 -14.37 31.79
CA GLY A 62 2.09 -15.10 32.27
C GLY A 62 3.41 -14.39 31.93
N GLN A 63 4.50 -14.89 32.52
CA GLN A 63 5.87 -14.37 32.28
C GLN A 63 6.05 -12.87 32.58
N GLY A 64 5.20 -12.30 33.44
CA GLY A 64 5.27 -10.89 33.79
C GLY A 64 4.66 -9.96 32.73
N PHE A 65 3.65 -10.42 31.98
CA PHE A 65 2.89 -9.60 31.04
C PHE A 65 1.42 -9.48 31.46
N SER A 66 0.80 -8.32 31.20
CA SER A 66 -0.60 -8.06 31.51
C SER A 66 -1.32 -7.51 30.27
N PHE A 67 -2.40 -8.17 29.86
CA PHE A 67 -3.30 -7.69 28.81
C PHE A 67 -4.39 -6.82 29.42
N CYS A 68 -4.71 -5.69 28.79
CA CYS A 68 -5.74 -4.76 29.24
C CYS A 68 -6.68 -4.39 28.09
N VAL A 69 -7.98 -4.23 28.40
CA VAL A 69 -8.98 -3.61 27.53
C VAL A 69 -9.53 -2.39 28.24
N LEU A 70 -9.54 -1.26 27.55
CA LEU A 70 -9.99 0.02 28.06
C LEU A 70 -11.03 0.65 27.13
N TYR A 71 -11.95 1.41 27.73
CA TYR A 71 -12.81 2.35 27.01
C TYR A 71 -12.41 3.77 27.37
N GLY A 72 -12.51 4.69 26.41
CA GLY A 72 -12.28 6.11 26.64
C GLY A 72 -12.94 6.96 25.56
N GLN A 73 -12.92 8.27 25.74
CA GLN A 73 -13.45 9.22 24.77
C GLN A 73 -12.27 9.85 24.00
N CYS A 74 -12.12 9.54 22.72
CA CYS A 74 -11.13 10.19 21.87
C CYS A 74 -11.40 11.69 21.80
N LYS A 75 -10.47 12.52 22.28
CA LYS A 75 -10.61 14.00 22.22
C LYS A 75 -10.43 14.54 20.81
N HIS A 76 -9.79 13.77 19.94
CA HIS A 76 -9.45 14.17 18.58
C HIS A 76 -10.61 13.98 17.61
N ARG A 77 -10.64 14.83 16.59
CA ARG A 77 -11.54 14.76 15.44
C ARG A 77 -10.74 15.00 14.17
N VAL A 78 -11.21 14.47 13.06
CA VAL A 78 -10.51 14.54 11.77
C VAL A 78 -11.37 15.29 10.77
N ASP A 79 -10.79 16.29 10.11
CA ASP A 79 -11.43 17.03 9.01
C ASP A 79 -11.21 16.27 7.70
N LEU A 80 -12.25 15.59 7.22
CA LEU A 80 -12.25 14.88 5.94
C LEU A 80 -11.90 15.80 4.77
N SER A 81 -12.18 17.11 4.83
CA SER A 81 -11.86 18.03 3.74
C SER A 81 -10.36 18.26 3.55
N ARG A 82 -9.56 17.96 4.58
CA ARG A 82 -8.10 18.04 4.54
C ARG A 82 -7.45 16.72 4.13
N ILE A 83 -8.20 15.63 4.14
CA ILE A 83 -7.69 14.32 3.76
C ILE A 83 -7.63 14.24 2.24
N LYS A 84 -6.42 14.28 1.70
CA LYS A 84 -6.16 13.84 0.33
C LYS A 84 -5.78 12.38 0.39
N VAL A 85 -6.74 11.49 0.11
CA VAL A 85 -6.38 10.09 -0.13
C VAL A 85 -5.64 10.06 -1.45
N ALA A 86 -4.32 9.89 -1.39
CA ALA A 86 -3.49 9.74 -2.57
C ALA A 86 -3.85 8.43 -3.26
N LYS A 87 -4.85 8.47 -4.15
CA LYS A 87 -5.03 7.46 -5.19
C LYS A 87 -4.37 8.02 -6.44
N PRO A 88 -3.64 7.20 -7.21
CA PRO A 88 -3.11 7.69 -8.47
C PRO A 88 -4.30 8.14 -9.33
N GLU A 89 -4.33 9.42 -9.72
CA GLU A 89 -5.39 9.99 -10.56
C GLU A 89 -5.11 9.60 -12.02
N PHE A 90 -5.76 8.52 -12.46
CA PHE A 90 -5.78 8.08 -13.85
C PHE A 90 -7.15 7.50 -14.19
N GLU A 91 -7.48 7.50 -15.47
CA GLU A 91 -8.64 6.78 -15.98
C GLU A 91 -8.30 5.29 -16.05
N THR A 92 -9.05 4.44 -15.37
CA THR A 92 -8.92 2.99 -15.55
C THR A 92 -9.59 2.61 -16.87
N LEU A 93 -8.77 2.16 -17.81
CA LEU A 93 -9.19 1.70 -19.11
C LEU A 93 -9.47 0.20 -19.08
N ASP A 94 -10.32 -0.28 -19.99
CA ASP A 94 -10.43 -1.71 -20.22
C ASP A 94 -9.25 -2.26 -21.03
N LYS A 95 -9.15 -3.58 -21.11
CA LYS A 95 -8.06 -4.27 -21.79
C LYS A 95 -7.89 -3.86 -23.26
N ASP A 96 -8.97 -3.66 -23.99
CA ASP A 96 -8.91 -3.36 -25.42
C ASP A 96 -8.49 -1.91 -25.64
N ALA A 97 -9.00 -0.99 -24.82
CA ALA A 97 -8.56 0.40 -24.78
C ALA A 97 -7.08 0.54 -24.39
N ILE A 98 -6.59 -0.26 -23.43
CA ILE A 98 -5.17 -0.30 -23.06
C ILE A 98 -4.31 -0.75 -24.25
N ASN A 99 -4.69 -1.83 -24.93
CA ASN A 99 -3.96 -2.30 -26.11
C ASN A 99 -3.95 -1.23 -27.22
N ALA A 100 -5.10 -0.62 -27.52
CA ALA A 100 -5.19 0.42 -28.52
C ALA A 100 -4.30 1.62 -28.18
N LEU A 101 -4.28 2.05 -26.91
CA LEU A 101 -3.50 3.19 -26.47
C LEU A 101 -1.99 2.90 -26.51
N ILE A 102 -1.55 1.70 -26.11
CA ILE A 102 -0.15 1.29 -26.24
C ILE A 102 0.27 1.29 -27.72
N ALA A 103 -0.54 0.69 -28.59
CA ALA A 103 -0.25 0.66 -30.03
C ALA A 103 -0.16 2.07 -30.64
N GLU A 104 -1.08 2.97 -30.26
CA GLU A 104 -1.11 4.36 -30.75
C GLU A 104 0.10 5.17 -30.26
N LYS A 105 0.43 5.08 -28.96
CA LYS A 105 1.42 5.97 -28.33
C LYS A 105 2.84 5.46 -28.43
N MET A 106 3.05 4.15 -28.26
CA MET A 106 4.39 3.55 -28.21
C MET A 106 4.86 3.01 -29.57
N GLY A 107 3.93 2.61 -30.45
CA GLY A 107 4.26 1.96 -31.74
C GLY A 107 4.97 0.62 -31.61
N ARG A 108 5.10 0.09 -30.40
CA ARG A 108 5.66 -1.21 -30.03
C ARG A 108 5.03 -1.72 -28.74
N LYS A 109 5.24 -3.00 -28.43
CA LYS A 109 4.79 -3.56 -27.15
C LYS A 109 5.47 -2.87 -25.96
N MET A 110 4.70 -2.61 -24.92
CA MET A 110 5.20 -2.21 -23.62
C MET A 110 5.86 -3.40 -22.92
N VAL A 111 7.11 -3.25 -22.48
CA VAL A 111 7.84 -4.30 -21.78
C VAL A 111 7.70 -4.09 -20.28
N VAL A 112 7.13 -5.08 -19.60
CA VAL A 112 6.87 -5.05 -18.16
C VAL A 112 7.63 -6.20 -17.52
N VAL A 113 8.61 -5.88 -16.67
CA VAL A 113 9.36 -6.88 -15.88
C VAL A 113 8.85 -6.81 -14.45
N GLY A 114 8.52 -7.96 -13.85
CA GLY A 114 8.04 -7.97 -12.47
C GLY A 114 8.56 -9.12 -11.64
N ALA A 115 8.73 -8.87 -10.33
CA ALA A 115 9.24 -9.83 -9.37
C ALA A 115 8.74 -9.55 -7.94
N CYS A 116 8.71 -10.58 -7.09
CA CYS A 116 8.84 -10.38 -5.64
C CYS A 116 10.33 -10.37 -5.31
N ILE A 117 10.81 -9.28 -4.72
CA ILE A 117 12.25 -9.06 -4.55
C ILE A 117 12.77 -9.54 -3.19
N GLU A 118 14.06 -9.82 -3.15
CA GLU A 118 14.85 -10.19 -1.97
C GLU A 118 14.37 -11.49 -1.31
N THR A 119 13.97 -11.46 -0.04
CA THR A 119 13.58 -12.67 0.71
C THR A 119 12.09 -13.00 0.61
N ASP A 120 11.32 -12.21 -0.14
CA ASP A 120 9.86 -12.37 -0.22
C ASP A 120 9.46 -13.47 -1.23
N ALA A 121 8.85 -14.53 -0.71
CA ALA A 121 8.37 -15.67 -1.50
C ALA A 121 6.88 -15.59 -1.90
N HIS A 122 6.17 -14.51 -1.56
CA HIS A 122 4.72 -14.41 -1.72
C HIS A 122 4.30 -13.93 -3.12
N THR A 123 4.23 -14.86 -4.09
CA THR A 123 3.94 -14.51 -5.50
C THR A 123 2.47 -14.25 -5.81
N VAL A 124 1.52 -14.67 -4.98
CA VAL A 124 0.08 -14.63 -5.31
C VAL A 124 -0.40 -13.25 -5.77
N GLY A 125 0.14 -12.19 -5.15
CA GLY A 125 -0.19 -10.81 -5.51
C GLY A 125 0.34 -10.42 -6.90
N ILE A 126 1.60 -10.71 -7.19
CA ILE A 126 2.19 -10.36 -8.50
C ILE A 126 1.63 -11.26 -9.62
N ASP A 127 1.40 -12.54 -9.32
CA ASP A 127 0.77 -13.50 -10.23
C ASP A 127 -0.65 -13.08 -10.63
N ALA A 128 -1.39 -12.46 -9.71
CA ALA A 128 -2.72 -11.91 -9.99
C ALA A 128 -2.68 -10.77 -11.02
N ILE A 129 -1.58 -10.03 -11.09
CA ILE A 129 -1.37 -8.92 -12.03
C ILE A 129 -0.75 -9.42 -13.33
N MET A 130 0.27 -10.28 -13.27
CA MET A 130 1.06 -10.66 -14.44
C MET A 130 0.44 -11.81 -15.22
N ASN A 131 -0.02 -12.87 -14.56
CA ASN A 131 -0.35 -14.13 -15.24
C ASN A 131 -1.62 -14.02 -16.10
N MET A 132 -1.65 -14.72 -17.23
CA MET A 132 -2.77 -14.74 -18.19
C MET A 132 -4.16 -14.92 -17.56
N LYS A 133 -4.27 -15.74 -16.51
CA LYS A 133 -5.54 -15.98 -15.80
C LYS A 133 -6.03 -14.74 -15.04
N GLY A 134 -5.10 -13.96 -14.51
CA GLY A 134 -5.34 -12.85 -13.59
C GLY A 134 -6.11 -13.27 -12.34
N TYR A 135 -6.93 -12.38 -11.80
CA TYR A 135 -7.64 -12.56 -10.53
C TYR A 135 -9.06 -11.98 -10.58
N ASN A 136 -10.02 -12.68 -9.96
CA ASN A 136 -11.42 -12.25 -9.83
C ASN A 136 -12.11 -11.86 -11.17
N GLY A 137 -11.79 -12.54 -12.26
CA GLY A 137 -12.35 -12.25 -13.59
C GLY A 137 -11.58 -11.18 -14.38
N HIS A 138 -10.67 -10.46 -13.73
CA HIS A 138 -9.76 -9.52 -14.36
C HIS A 138 -8.55 -10.28 -14.90
N LYS A 139 -8.22 -10.07 -16.19
CA LYS A 139 -7.12 -10.79 -16.84
C LYS A 139 -5.78 -10.12 -16.56
N GLY A 140 -4.74 -10.91 -16.34
CA GLY A 140 -3.39 -10.36 -16.11
C GLY A 140 -2.71 -9.85 -17.38
N LEU A 141 -1.58 -9.17 -17.20
CA LEU A 141 -0.81 -8.45 -18.21
C LEU A 141 -0.33 -9.35 -19.37
N GLU A 142 0.00 -10.62 -19.11
CA GLU A 142 0.32 -11.59 -20.17
C GLU A 142 -0.80 -11.76 -21.20
N SER A 143 -2.04 -11.45 -20.82
CA SER A 143 -3.19 -11.54 -21.73
C SER A 143 -3.30 -10.37 -22.70
N TYR A 144 -2.61 -9.26 -22.45
CA TYR A 144 -2.69 -8.04 -23.23
C TYR A 144 -1.83 -8.18 -24.47
N HIS A 145 -2.39 -7.90 -25.64
CA HIS A 145 -1.70 -8.14 -26.90
C HIS A 145 -0.45 -7.24 -27.05
N GLU A 146 -0.56 -5.99 -26.58
CA GLU A 146 0.47 -4.97 -26.68
C GLU A 146 1.38 -4.89 -25.44
N VAL A 147 1.30 -5.88 -24.54
CA VAL A 147 2.19 -5.98 -23.37
C VAL A 147 3.04 -7.23 -23.49
N ARG A 148 4.35 -7.07 -23.27
CA ARG A 148 5.28 -8.16 -23.03
C ARG A 148 5.56 -8.22 -21.52
N ALA A 149 4.83 -9.09 -20.83
CA ALA A 149 5.00 -9.32 -19.40
C ALA A 149 6.06 -10.40 -19.13
N ILE A 150 7.03 -10.10 -18.27
CA ILE A 150 8.13 -10.98 -17.87
C ILE A 150 8.08 -11.12 -16.35
N ASN A 151 7.45 -12.20 -15.87
CA ASN A 151 7.35 -12.51 -14.45
C ASN A 151 8.59 -13.32 -14.02
N MET A 152 9.45 -12.72 -13.19
CA MET A 152 10.65 -13.38 -12.64
C MET A 152 10.36 -14.21 -11.39
N GLY A 153 9.11 -14.19 -10.89
CA GLY A 153 8.68 -15.00 -9.77
C GLY A 153 9.00 -14.37 -8.42
N ALA A 154 9.54 -15.19 -7.50
CA ALA A 154 9.78 -14.82 -6.11
C ALA A 154 11.25 -14.87 -5.76
N GLN A 155 11.60 -14.17 -4.68
CA GLN A 155 12.94 -14.11 -4.12
C GLN A 155 14.02 -13.71 -5.13
N VAL A 156 13.72 -12.70 -5.95
CA VAL A 156 14.64 -12.18 -6.96
C VAL A 156 15.49 -11.07 -6.36
N ASP A 157 16.81 -11.18 -6.46
CA ASP A 157 17.71 -10.13 -5.99
C ASP A 157 17.49 -8.83 -6.78
N SER A 158 17.55 -7.67 -6.11
CA SER A 158 17.35 -6.37 -6.78
C SER A 158 18.32 -6.17 -7.95
N GLU A 159 19.57 -6.62 -7.82
CA GLU A 159 20.57 -6.60 -8.89
C GLU A 159 20.15 -7.44 -10.10
N GLU A 160 19.58 -8.63 -9.88
CA GLU A 160 19.11 -9.50 -10.95
C GLU A 160 17.90 -8.87 -11.68
N LEU A 161 16.98 -8.29 -10.92
CA LEU A 161 15.83 -7.57 -11.48
C LEU A 161 16.28 -6.39 -12.35
N VAL A 162 17.22 -5.58 -11.86
CA VAL A 162 17.76 -4.43 -12.60
C VAL A 162 18.50 -4.90 -13.86
N ALA A 163 19.34 -5.93 -13.77
CA ALA A 163 20.03 -6.49 -14.93
C ALA A 163 19.03 -6.99 -15.99
N ARG A 164 17.97 -7.68 -15.57
CA ARG A 164 16.93 -8.15 -16.47
C ARG A 164 16.14 -7.01 -17.10
N ALA A 165 15.84 -5.95 -16.34
CA ALA A 165 15.17 -4.77 -16.84
C ALA A 165 16.00 -4.05 -17.92
N ILE A 166 17.32 -3.99 -17.77
CA ILE A 166 18.25 -3.43 -18.76
C ILE A 166 18.29 -4.30 -20.02
N GLU A 167 18.47 -5.62 -19.86
CA GLU A 167 18.53 -6.59 -20.96
C GLU A 167 17.28 -6.51 -21.84
N GLU A 168 16.11 -6.46 -21.20
CA GLU A 168 14.81 -6.48 -21.88
C GLU A 168 14.32 -5.10 -22.29
N GLN A 169 15.08 -4.04 -21.98
CA GLN A 169 14.70 -2.64 -22.21
C GLN A 169 13.32 -2.33 -21.63
N ALA A 170 13.12 -2.69 -20.36
CA ALA A 170 11.85 -2.56 -19.66
C ALA A 170 11.33 -1.11 -19.67
N ASP A 171 10.04 -0.94 -19.97
CA ASP A 171 9.33 0.32 -19.80
C ASP A 171 8.80 0.45 -18.37
N VAL A 172 8.46 -0.68 -17.76
CA VAL A 172 7.86 -0.75 -16.43
C VAL A 172 8.54 -1.84 -15.60
N ILE A 173 8.89 -1.51 -14.36
CA ILE A 173 9.34 -2.46 -13.35
C ILE A 173 8.24 -2.57 -12.28
N LEU A 174 7.69 -3.77 -12.12
CA LEU A 174 6.65 -4.09 -11.13
C LEU A 174 7.23 -4.93 -10.00
N VAL A 175 7.33 -4.37 -8.79
CA VAL A 175 7.79 -5.13 -7.62
C VAL A 175 6.67 -5.40 -6.63
N SER A 176 6.67 -6.62 -6.07
CA SER A 176 5.72 -7.02 -5.02
C SER A 176 6.44 -7.19 -3.69
N GLN A 177 5.90 -6.58 -2.64
CA GLN A 177 6.38 -6.67 -1.25
C GLN A 177 5.21 -6.94 -0.30
N VAL A 178 5.25 -8.09 0.38
CA VAL A 178 4.23 -8.55 1.32
C VAL A 178 4.78 -8.57 2.74
N VAL A 179 6.04 -8.96 2.91
CA VAL A 179 6.70 -9.05 4.21
C VAL A 179 7.14 -7.66 4.68
N THR A 180 6.53 -7.17 5.76
CA THR A 180 6.87 -5.84 6.33
C THR A 180 7.48 -5.91 7.73
N GLN A 181 7.82 -7.10 8.22
CA GLN A 181 8.37 -7.28 9.56
C GLN A 181 9.64 -6.43 9.71
N LYS A 182 9.72 -5.68 10.83
CA LYS A 182 10.82 -4.75 11.11
C LYS A 182 11.09 -3.74 9.98
N ASN A 183 10.07 -3.39 9.21
CA ASN A 183 10.16 -2.48 8.06
C ASN A 183 11.07 -2.95 6.92
N ILE A 184 11.37 -4.25 6.80
CA ILE A 184 12.29 -4.77 5.76
C ILE A 184 11.90 -4.40 4.33
N HIS A 185 10.60 -4.34 4.02
CA HIS A 185 10.11 -3.83 2.73
C HIS A 185 10.61 -2.42 2.39
N LEU A 186 10.77 -1.51 3.36
CA LEU A 186 11.26 -0.15 3.10
C LEU A 186 12.73 -0.20 2.68
N ASP A 187 13.54 -0.98 3.39
CA ASP A 187 14.96 -1.15 3.09
C ASP A 187 15.16 -1.76 1.70
N ASN A 188 14.38 -2.79 1.36
CA ASN A 188 14.42 -3.44 0.05
C ASN A 188 14.02 -2.51 -1.09
N LEU A 189 12.92 -1.76 -0.91
CA LEU A 189 12.42 -0.82 -1.92
C LEU A 189 13.39 0.37 -2.12
N THR A 190 13.95 0.89 -1.03
CA THR A 190 14.97 1.94 -1.09
C THR A 190 16.21 1.45 -1.84
N ARG A 191 16.72 0.26 -1.50
CA ARG A 191 17.87 -0.35 -2.18
C ARG A 191 17.63 -0.50 -3.68
N LEU A 192 16.44 -0.95 -4.09
CA LEU A 192 16.11 -1.08 -5.51
C LEU A 192 16.09 0.29 -6.21
N SER A 193 15.51 1.32 -5.58
CA SER A 193 15.53 2.68 -6.14
C SER A 193 16.95 3.20 -6.31
N ASP A 194 17.80 3.04 -5.28
CA ASP A 194 19.21 3.45 -5.32
C ASP A 194 20.00 2.73 -6.43
N LEU A 195 19.75 1.43 -6.62
CA LEU A 195 20.37 0.65 -7.70
C LEU A 195 19.93 1.14 -9.09
N LEU A 196 18.65 1.46 -9.27
CA LEU A 196 18.14 2.01 -10.54
C LEU A 196 18.73 3.40 -10.85
N GLU A 197 18.98 4.21 -9.82
CA GLU A 197 19.69 5.48 -9.95
C GLU A 197 21.17 5.29 -10.30
N ALA A 198 21.85 4.37 -9.60
CA ALA A 198 23.26 4.05 -9.84
C ALA A 198 23.52 3.53 -11.25
N GLU A 199 22.62 2.70 -11.78
CA GLU A 199 22.67 2.19 -13.17
C GLU A 199 22.13 3.21 -14.21
N GLY A 200 21.63 4.37 -13.76
CA GLY A 200 21.19 5.46 -14.65
C GLY A 200 19.91 5.16 -15.44
N ILE A 201 19.08 4.23 -14.96
CA ILE A 201 17.82 3.84 -15.63
C ILE A 201 16.56 4.30 -14.92
N ARG A 202 16.67 4.81 -13.68
CA ARG A 202 15.50 5.24 -12.87
C ARG A 202 14.55 6.15 -13.63
N ASP A 203 15.05 7.18 -14.30
CA ASP A 203 14.20 8.15 -15.03
C ASP A 203 13.54 7.56 -16.29
N ARG A 204 14.15 6.50 -16.84
CA ARG A 204 13.71 5.84 -18.09
C ARG A 204 12.62 4.80 -17.86
N VAL A 205 12.51 4.27 -16.64
CA VAL A 205 11.54 3.23 -16.29
C VAL A 205 10.42 3.79 -15.42
N ILE A 206 9.23 3.23 -15.57
CA ILE A 206 8.10 3.46 -14.67
C ILE A 206 8.21 2.42 -13.56
N LEU A 207 8.50 2.87 -12.34
CA LEU A 207 8.75 2.03 -11.19
C LEU A 207 7.50 1.95 -10.32
N VAL A 208 6.94 0.75 -10.19
CA VAL A 208 5.69 0.50 -9.47
C VAL A 208 5.89 -0.56 -8.40
N VAL A 209 5.33 -0.32 -7.22
CA VAL A 209 5.34 -1.27 -6.11
C VAL A 209 3.92 -1.69 -5.75
N GLY A 210 3.73 -2.98 -5.49
CA GLY A 210 2.47 -3.57 -5.04
C GLY A 210 2.63 -4.30 -3.71
N GLY A 211 1.56 -4.32 -2.91
CA GLY A 211 1.54 -5.11 -1.68
C GLY A 211 0.37 -4.79 -0.77
N PRO A 212 -0.02 -5.70 0.14
CA PRO A 212 -1.17 -5.50 1.01
C PRO A 212 -1.00 -4.33 1.99
N ARG A 213 0.24 -3.95 2.30
CA ARG A 213 0.59 -2.82 3.18
C ARG A 213 1.26 -1.67 2.44
N ILE A 214 1.20 -1.67 1.11
CA ILE A 214 1.74 -0.59 0.28
C ILE A 214 0.62 0.42 0.02
N SER A 215 0.87 1.68 0.38
CA SER A 215 0.06 2.81 -0.04
C SER A 215 0.73 3.54 -1.20
N HIS A 216 -0.05 4.27 -2.00
CA HIS A 216 0.51 5.11 -3.04
C HIS A 216 1.40 6.22 -2.46
N GLU A 217 1.02 6.81 -1.32
CA GLU A 217 1.81 7.83 -0.62
C GLU A 217 3.19 7.30 -0.22
N LEU A 218 3.26 6.13 0.41
CA LEU A 218 4.52 5.48 0.76
C LEU A 218 5.40 5.22 -0.47
N ALA A 219 4.79 4.77 -1.56
CA ALA A 219 5.52 4.55 -2.81
C ALA A 219 6.14 5.86 -3.32
N LYS A 220 5.37 6.97 -3.35
CA LYS A 220 5.88 8.28 -3.77
C LYS A 220 7.02 8.77 -2.87
N GLU A 221 6.93 8.57 -1.57
CA GLU A 221 7.99 8.93 -0.61
C GLU A 221 9.30 8.17 -0.86
N LEU A 222 9.21 6.89 -1.25
CA LEU A 222 10.36 6.04 -1.58
C LEU A 222 10.86 6.25 -3.02
N GLY A 223 10.36 7.26 -3.73
CA GLY A 223 10.79 7.54 -5.09
C GLY A 223 10.18 6.63 -6.16
N TYR A 224 9.10 5.89 -5.86
CA TYR A 224 8.35 5.12 -6.86
C TYR A 224 7.32 6.01 -7.58
N ASP A 225 6.88 5.56 -8.74
CA ASP A 225 5.89 6.27 -9.56
C ASP A 225 4.47 6.00 -9.09
N ALA A 226 4.18 4.76 -8.68
CA ALA A 226 2.93 4.40 -8.00
C ALA A 226 3.07 3.22 -7.04
N GLY A 227 2.22 3.25 -6.00
CA GLY A 227 1.95 2.13 -5.10
C GLY A 227 0.54 1.57 -5.29
N PHE A 228 0.42 0.24 -5.37
CA PHE A 228 -0.85 -0.48 -5.49
C PHE A 228 -1.10 -1.37 -4.27
N GLY A 229 -2.21 -1.09 -3.58
CA GLY A 229 -2.65 -1.85 -2.42
C GLY A 229 -3.54 -3.04 -2.80
N THR A 230 -4.22 -3.60 -1.79
CA THR A 230 -5.26 -4.63 -2.03
C THR A 230 -6.35 -4.13 -2.99
N LYS A 231 -6.96 -5.05 -3.73
CA LYS A 231 -8.02 -4.78 -4.74
C LYS A 231 -7.55 -3.94 -5.94
N SER A 232 -6.27 -3.98 -6.25
CA SER A 232 -5.74 -3.47 -7.52
C SER A 232 -5.69 -4.62 -8.53
N TYR A 233 -6.03 -4.35 -9.79
CA TYR A 233 -6.03 -5.32 -10.88
C TYR A 233 -5.04 -4.93 -11.98
N ALA A 234 -4.86 -5.81 -12.97
CA ALA A 234 -3.87 -5.61 -14.02
C ALA A 234 -4.18 -4.40 -14.91
N GLU A 235 -5.47 -4.12 -15.16
CA GLU A 235 -5.90 -2.93 -15.88
C GLU A 235 -5.55 -1.63 -15.14
N ASP A 236 -5.57 -1.62 -13.81
CA ASP A 236 -5.21 -0.45 -13.02
C ASP A 236 -3.72 -0.14 -13.21
N VAL A 237 -2.89 -1.19 -13.09
CA VAL A 237 -1.44 -1.09 -13.28
C VAL A 237 -1.09 -0.69 -14.72
N ALA A 238 -1.72 -1.32 -15.71
CA ALA A 238 -1.46 -1.03 -17.12
C ALA A 238 -1.96 0.36 -17.53
N SER A 239 -3.13 0.79 -17.06
CA SER A 239 -3.66 2.14 -17.31
C SER A 239 -2.73 3.20 -16.74
N PHE A 240 -2.30 3.03 -15.48
CA PHE A 240 -1.30 3.91 -14.88
C PHE A 240 -0.01 3.96 -15.72
N ALA A 241 0.53 2.79 -16.10
CA ALA A 241 1.78 2.71 -16.85
C ALA A 241 1.70 3.42 -18.22
N ILE A 242 0.64 3.21 -19.00
CA ILE A 242 0.54 3.86 -20.33
C ILE A 242 0.28 5.36 -20.22
N HIS A 243 -0.50 5.80 -19.22
CA HIS A 243 -0.69 7.23 -18.98
C HIS A 243 0.59 7.91 -18.52
N GLU A 244 1.33 7.30 -17.61
CA GLU A 244 2.61 7.82 -17.12
C GLU A 244 3.66 7.84 -18.24
N TRP A 245 3.73 6.77 -19.05
CA TRP A 245 4.59 6.74 -20.22
C TRP A 245 4.27 7.88 -21.19
N THR A 246 2.98 8.10 -21.48
CA THR A 246 2.54 9.18 -22.37
C THR A 246 2.89 10.55 -21.81
N LYS A 247 2.78 10.77 -20.49
CA LYS A 247 3.17 12.03 -19.84
C LYS A 247 4.66 12.31 -19.99
N ARG A 248 5.52 11.30 -19.81
CA ARG A 248 6.98 11.45 -19.94
C ARG A 248 7.46 11.69 -21.37
N HIS A 249 6.67 11.26 -22.35
CA HIS A 249 7.00 11.37 -23.78
C HIS A 249 6.11 12.40 -24.51
N ALA A 250 5.30 13.16 -23.78
CA ALA A 250 4.57 14.29 -24.33
C ALA A 250 5.58 15.41 -24.62
N VAL A 251 5.76 15.72 -25.91
CA VAL A 251 6.56 16.86 -26.41
C VAL A 251 5.74 18.15 -26.31
#